data_AF-A0A2M8DQ93-F1
#
_entry.id   AF-A0A2M8DQ93-F1
#
_cell.length_a   1.000
_cell.length_b   1.000
_cell.length_c   1.000
_cell.angle_alpha   90.00
_cell.angle_beta   90.00
_cell.angle_gamma   90.00
#
_symmetry.space_group_name_H-M   'P 1'
#
loop_
_entity.id
_entity.type
_entity.pdbx_description
1 polymer ?
#
loop_
_entity_poly.entity_id
_entity_poly.type
_entity_poly.pdbx_seq_one_letter_code
_entity_poly.pdbx_strand_id
1 'polypeptide(L)'
;MDISKFKLNDMTQDDIDYCNDSLSFRIVNNNEVIFFGLNKARTAWLRHGIEGMDDKIMKSLTMDEKDSLITKIKEHQNLGE
;
A
#
# COMPACT_ATOMS: atom_id res chain seq x y z
N MET A 1 -16.18 -5.38 -5.69
CA MET A 1 -15.74 -6.76 -5.38
C MET A 1 -15.78 -6.92 -3.87
N ASP A 2 -16.15 -8.10 -3.34
CA ASP A 2 -15.98 -8.34 -1.91
C ASP A 2 -14.49 -8.45 -1.60
N ILE A 3 -13.95 -7.46 -0.89
CA ILE A 3 -12.54 -7.37 -0.50
C ILE A 3 -12.23 -8.14 0.79
N SER A 4 -13.24 -8.64 1.52
CA SER A 4 -13.03 -9.41 2.76
C SER A 4 -12.45 -10.80 2.52
N LYS A 5 -12.48 -11.27 1.26
CA LYS A 5 -11.93 -12.56 0.85
C LYS A 5 -10.41 -12.61 0.77
N PHE A 6 -9.73 -11.46 0.81
CA PHE A 6 -8.28 -11.42 0.73
C PHE A 6 -7.68 -11.77 2.08
N LYS A 7 -6.79 -12.77 2.09
CA LYS A 7 -6.04 -13.15 3.29
C LYS A 7 -4.85 -12.19 3.43
N LEU A 8 -4.72 -11.61 4.62
CA LEU A 8 -3.65 -10.67 4.95
C LEU A 8 -2.40 -11.44 5.41
N ASN A 9 -1.23 -10.95 5.03
CA ASN A 9 0.05 -11.46 5.51
C ASN A 9 0.50 -10.68 6.75
N ASP A 10 1.20 -11.36 7.66
CA ASP A 10 2.03 -10.68 8.65
C ASP A 10 3.29 -10.15 7.95
N MET A 11 3.51 -8.85 7.99
CA MET A 11 4.64 -8.20 7.32
C MET A 11 5.80 -8.06 8.31
N THR A 12 7.02 -8.23 7.81
CA THR A 12 8.22 -7.92 8.60
C THR A 12 8.39 -6.39 8.69
N GLN A 13 9.23 -5.94 9.64
CA GLN A 13 9.62 -4.53 9.70
C GLN A 13 10.25 -4.06 8.39
N ASP A 14 11.10 -4.89 7.76
CA ASP A 14 11.74 -4.58 6.49
C ASP A 14 10.73 -4.43 5.34
N ASP A 15 9.66 -5.25 5.33
CA ASP A 15 8.58 -5.11 4.35
C ASP A 15 7.82 -3.80 4.54
N ILE A 16 7.54 -3.42 5.78
CA ILE A 16 6.86 -2.16 6.13
C ILE A 16 7.72 -0.97 5.73
N ASP A 17 9.01 -1.00 6.06
CA ASP A 17 9.97 0.04 5.71
C ASP A 17 10.08 0.19 4.18
N TYR A 18 10.18 -0.91 3.44
CA TYR A 18 10.18 -0.90 1.98
C TYR A 18 8.92 -0.25 1.37
N CYS A 19 7.75 -0.53 1.96
CA CYS A 19 6.49 0.05 1.51
C CYS A 19 6.43 1.56 1.79
N ASN A 20 6.95 2.02 2.92
CA ASN A 20 7.00 3.43 3.30
C ASN A 20 8.05 4.21 2.48
N ASP A 21 9.25 3.66 2.32
CA ASP A 21 10.37 4.26 1.57
C ASP A 21 10.09 4.37 0.08
N SER A 22 9.12 3.62 -0.43
CA SER A 22 8.64 3.74 -1.80
C SER A 22 7.95 5.09 -2.08
N LEU A 23 7.54 5.82 -1.03
CA LEU A 23 7.05 7.20 -1.12
C LEU A 23 8.22 8.17 -0.96
N SER A 24 8.30 9.16 -1.84
CA SER A 24 9.28 10.24 -1.73
C SER A 24 8.57 11.59 -1.84
N PHE A 25 9.15 12.62 -1.24
CA PHE A 25 8.65 13.99 -1.38
C PHE A 25 9.78 14.94 -1.77
N ARG A 26 9.42 16.04 -2.42
CA ARG A 26 10.32 17.17 -2.66
C ARG A 26 9.63 18.47 -2.29
N ILE A 27 10.38 19.37 -1.68
CA ILE A 27 9.93 20.74 -1.42
C ILE A 27 10.28 21.58 -2.64
N VAL A 28 9.29 22.25 -3.20
CA VAL A 28 9.41 23.15 -4.34
C VAL A 28 9.00 24.55 -3.91
N ASN A 29 9.72 25.57 -4.38
CA ASN A 29 9.40 26.99 -4.17
C ASN A 29 9.05 27.36 -2.71
N ASN A 30 9.93 26.99 -1.78
CA ASN A 30 9.90 27.36 -0.36
C ASN A 30 8.66 26.98 0.46
N ASN A 31 7.62 26.31 -0.07
CA ASN A 31 6.50 25.81 0.74
C ASN A 31 5.58 24.76 0.06
N GLU A 32 5.83 24.36 -1.20
CA GLU A 32 5.01 23.33 -1.86
C GLU A 32 5.66 21.95 -1.70
N VAL A 33 4.89 20.95 -1.30
CA VAL A 33 5.36 19.56 -1.16
C VAL A 33 4.76 18.72 -2.28
N ILE A 34 5.62 18.17 -3.14
CA ILE A 34 5.21 17.24 -4.19
C ILE A 34 5.58 15.83 -3.77
N PHE A 35 4.59 14.93 -3.75
CA PHE A 35 4.76 13.51 -3.48
C PHE A 35 4.96 12.71 -4.77
N PHE A 36 5.93 11.80 -4.75
CA PHE A 36 6.27 10.88 -5.85
C PHE A 36 6.21 9.44 -5.34
N GLY A 37 5.89 8.50 -6.24
CA GLY A 37 5.94 7.07 -5.90
C GLY A 37 4.67 6.52 -5.25
N LEU A 38 3.58 7.29 -5.14
CA LEU A 38 2.30 6.84 -4.58
C LEU A 38 1.80 5.51 -5.18
N ASN A 39 1.91 5.35 -6.50
CA ASN A 39 1.53 4.10 -7.17
C ASN A 39 2.46 2.94 -6.81
N LYS A 40 3.76 3.20 -6.68
CA LYS A 40 4.75 2.19 -6.30
C LYS A 40 4.52 1.73 -4.86
N ALA A 41 4.33 2.67 -3.94
CA ALA A 41 4.00 2.38 -2.55
C ALA A 41 2.69 1.58 -2.44
N ARG A 42 1.65 1.97 -3.18
CA ARG A 42 0.39 1.22 -3.24
C ARG A 42 0.59 -0.23 -3.69
N THR A 43 1.36 -0.42 -4.76
CA THR A 43 1.67 -1.77 -5.26
C THR A 43 2.49 -2.58 -4.27
N ALA A 44 3.46 -1.97 -3.57
CA ALA A 44 4.25 -2.63 -2.54
C ALA A 44 3.35 -3.10 -1.37
N TRP A 45 2.56 -2.20 -0.80
CA TRP A 45 1.63 -2.55 0.29
C TRP A 45 0.72 -3.72 -0.07
N LEU A 46 0.11 -3.71 -1.25
CA LEU A 46 -0.78 -4.78 -1.69
C LEU A 46 -0.06 -6.10 -1.97
N ARG A 47 1.16 -6.06 -2.52
CA ARG A 47 1.93 -7.28 -2.83
C ARG A 47 2.49 -7.96 -1.58
N HIS A 48 2.96 -7.17 -0.62
CA HIS A 48 3.50 -7.72 0.62
C HIS A 48 2.39 -8.05 1.62
N GLY A 49 1.34 -7.23 1.68
CA GLY A 49 0.26 -7.36 2.66
C GLY A 49 -0.85 -8.35 2.33
N ILE A 50 -0.95 -8.85 1.09
CA ILE A 50 -1.99 -9.80 0.68
C ILE A 50 -1.36 -11.08 0.13
N GLU A 51 -1.80 -12.22 0.64
CA GLU A 51 -1.36 -13.53 0.16
C GLU A 51 -1.76 -13.74 -1.31
N GLY A 52 -0.78 -14.09 -2.15
CA GLY A 52 -1.02 -14.43 -3.56
C GLY A 52 -1.40 -13.25 -4.44
N MET A 53 -1.14 -12.00 -4.03
CA MET A 53 -1.40 -10.83 -4.86
C MET A 53 -0.55 -10.83 -6.14
N ASP A 54 -1.19 -11.08 -7.27
CA ASP A 54 -0.58 -11.04 -8.61
C ASP A 54 -1.05 -9.86 -9.46
N ASP A 55 -0.49 -9.72 -10.66
CA ASP A 55 -0.84 -8.62 -11.58
C ASP A 55 -2.27 -8.69 -12.11
N LYS A 56 -2.86 -9.90 -12.21
CA LYS A 56 -4.22 -10.07 -12.70
C LYS A 56 -5.21 -9.57 -11.66
N ILE A 57 -5.02 -9.94 -10.39
CA ILE A 57 -5.78 -9.48 -9.24
C ILE A 57 -5.61 -7.97 -9.10
N MET A 58 -4.37 -7.47 -9.07
CA MET A 58 -4.06 -6.05 -8.93
C MET A 58 -4.74 -5.17 -9.99
N LYS A 59 -4.81 -5.64 -11.25
CA LYS A 59 -5.48 -4.92 -12.34
C LYS A 59 -7.01 -5.02 -12.29
N SER A 60 -7.54 -6.03 -11.61
CA SER A 60 -9.00 -6.19 -11.46
C SER A 60 -9.60 -5.31 -10.37
N LEU A 61 -8.79 -4.78 -9.45
CA LEU A 61 -9.22 -3.91 -8.36
C LEU A 61 -9.35 -2.45 -8.82
N THR A 62 -10.40 -1.77 -8.38
CA THR A 62 -10.54 -0.32 -8.49
C THR A 62 -9.57 0.41 -7.56
N MET A 63 -9.42 1.72 -7.73
CA MET A 63 -8.58 2.52 -6.83
C MET A 63 -9.12 2.50 -5.39
N ASP A 64 -10.43 2.69 -5.22
CA ASP A 64 -11.07 2.67 -3.90
C ASP A 64 -10.91 1.32 -3.20
N GLU A 65 -11.00 0.21 -3.95
CA GLU A 65 -10.77 -1.14 -3.40
C GLU A 65 -9.32 -1.33 -2.95
N LYS A 66 -8.36 -0.82 -3.72
CA LYS A 66 -6.94 -0.85 -3.35
C LYS A 66 -6.66 -0.04 -2.09
N ASP A 67 -7.20 1.17 -2.01
CA ASP A 67 -6.98 2.05 -0.88
C ASP A 67 -7.63 1.46 0.39
N SER A 68 -8.85 0.89 0.29
CA SER A 68 -9.49 0.18 1.40
C SER A 68 -8.72 -1.07 1.86
N LEU A 69 -8.15 -1.83 0.93
CA LEU A 69 -7.30 -2.98 1.26
C LEU A 69 -6.03 -2.56 1.99
N ILE A 70 -5.40 -1.45 1.58
CA ILE A 70 -4.20 -0.93 2.25
C ILE A 70 -4.51 -0.49 3.67
N THR A 71 -5.65 0.17 3.91
CA THR A 71 -6.07 0.50 5.28
C THR A 71 -6.15 -0.76 6.14
N LYS A 72 -6.82 -1.82 5.65
CA LYS A 72 -6.92 -3.10 6.36
C LYS A 72 -5.57 -3.77 6.60
N ILE A 73 -4.66 -3.72 5.63
CA ILE A 73 -3.30 -4.24 5.80
C ILE A 73 -2.60 -3.49 6.95
N LYS A 74 -2.66 -2.15 6.96
CA LYS A 74 -2.01 -1.33 8.00
C LYS A 74 -2.60 -1.58 9.39
N GLU A 75 -3.93 -1.67 9.49
CA GLU A 75 -4.62 -2.05 10.72
C GLU A 75 -4.17 -3.42 11.22
N HIS A 76 -4.07 -4.41 10.32
CA HIS A 76 -3.58 -5.76 10.65
C HIS A 76 -2.14 -5.77 11.16
N GLN A 77 -1.27 -4.90 10.63
CA GLN A 77 0.09 -4.73 11.14
C GLN A 77 0.17 -3.96 12.48
N ASN A 78 -0.96 -3.58 13.08
CA ASN A 78 -1.03 -2.67 14.23
C ASN A 78 -0.36 -1.30 13.96
N LEU A 79 -0.30 -0.89 12.70
CA LEU A 79 0.08 0.46 12.28
C LEU A 79 -1.15 1.38 12.21
N GLY A 80 -2.23 1.02 12.94
CA GLY A 80 -3.48 1.78 13.01
C GLY A 80 -3.24 3.21 13.50
N GLU A 81 -4.08 4.12 12.98
CA GLU A 81 -3.95 5.60 12.93
C GLU A 81 -3.06 6.30 13.98
#